data_AF-A0A935WRR8-F1
#
_entry.id   AF-A0A935WRR8-F1
#
_cell.length_a   1.000
_cell.length_b   1.000
_cell.length_c   1.000
_cell.angle_alpha   90.00
_cell.angle_beta   90.00
_cell.angle_gamma   90.00
#
_symmetry.space_group_name_H-M   'P 1'
#
loop_
_entity.id
_entity.type
_entity.pdbx_description
1 polymer ?
#
loop_
_entity_poly.entity_id
_entity_poly.type
_entity_poly.pdbx_seq_one_letter_code
_entity_poly.pdbx_strand_id
1 'polypeptide(L)'
;MLQRRFPVILLRGMLLCSVFGLSACGSGQESPPPPAVGGDAGVVDAATDATQVDAGQVDDAALGDAGGGDAAAADGGEGDAAVDDANAGDANVDDAGEPDGSGGDGGSMDGGEADGGFEDGGLNLEVQLRDCLGRDFPIALSQRMPYYEATLGAQAGHFLLDVGTNYSTIDLAAFAVPPATRGCDASLLGVSCTFDEFSLFHGPSTVFLTTSDFSRIQGTVRQAGIIGTDFLSLDVLTLSWSGARAYVANENEFCEPRRLEAVDMAALPTTGFYSNDFSNLRPLTEVIPDAEDFWTVPNIPTVPVRVAGVDAVAQIDSAFADSLVPYSLNINEALLDAILAAHPEMITRDDSLDLFLTTCAGVSEPVEGYRVEPGATLQLIDEVGHVAVQFDDTVLFAKRTPEAAKVCGGIGTWDVPAAQIAVSFLADRDFVVFDPFASRVWVARSRT
;
A
#
# COMPACT_ATOMS: atom_id res chain seq x y z
N MET A 1 1.98 -24.52 10.16
CA MET A 1 2.71 -23.33 9.69
C MET A 1 3.79 -23.00 10.71
N LEU A 2 5.07 -23.15 10.36
CA LEU A 2 6.19 -22.78 11.24
C LEU A 2 6.37 -21.26 11.18
N GLN A 3 5.94 -20.55 12.22
CA GLN A 3 6.33 -19.15 12.43
C GLN A 3 7.83 -19.11 12.75
N ARG A 4 8.63 -18.59 11.83
CA ARG A 4 10.02 -18.20 12.12
C ARG A 4 9.97 -16.96 13.01
N ARG A 5 10.46 -17.10 14.24
CA ARG A 5 10.68 -15.98 15.17
C ARG A 5 11.86 -15.15 14.66
N PHE A 6 11.59 -13.97 14.13
CA PHE A 6 12.61 -12.93 13.95
C PHE A 6 12.75 -12.14 15.26
N PRO A 7 13.96 -11.64 15.59
CA PRO A 7 14.15 -10.78 16.75
C PRO A 7 13.40 -9.46 16.55
N VAL A 8 12.38 -9.23 17.39
CA VAL A 8 11.70 -7.94 17.52
C VAL A 8 12.68 -6.96 18.15
N ILE A 9 13.29 -6.10 17.34
CA ILE A 9 13.96 -4.89 17.82
C ILE A 9 12.87 -3.85 18.07
N LEU A 10 12.87 -3.22 19.26
CA LEU A 10 11.95 -2.15 19.63
C LEU A 10 12.07 -0.98 18.63
N LEU A 11 11.22 -0.97 17.61
CA LEU A 11 10.85 0.23 16.89
C LEU A 11 9.82 0.98 17.74
N ARG A 12 10.10 2.26 18.03
CA ARG A 12 9.01 3.19 18.34
C ARG A 12 8.13 3.24 17.09
N GLY A 13 6.89 2.77 17.22
CA GLY A 13 5.98 2.56 16.09
C GLY A 13 5.85 3.80 15.22
N MET A 14 6.23 3.66 13.94
CA MET A 14 5.89 4.61 12.88
C MET A 14 4.42 4.38 12.54
N LEU A 15 3.54 5.26 13.02
CA LEU A 15 2.16 5.36 12.54
C LEU A 15 2.15 6.30 11.33
N LEU A 16 1.61 5.88 10.19
CA LEU A 16 1.08 6.86 9.24
C LEU A 16 -0.26 7.35 9.80
N CYS A 17 -0.30 8.59 10.31
CA CYS A 17 -1.55 9.27 10.68
C CYS A 17 -2.08 9.87 9.35
N SER A 18 -2.82 9.09 8.55
CA SER A 18 -3.45 9.57 7.32
C SER A 18 -4.65 10.49 7.65
N VAL A 19 -4.60 11.66 7.02
CA VAL A 19 -5.54 12.79 6.91
C VAL A 19 -6.94 12.62 7.53
N PHE A 20 -7.15 13.22 8.70
CA PHE A 20 -8.39 13.91 9.00
C PHE A 20 -8.08 15.41 9.13
N GLY A 21 -8.80 16.25 8.38
CA GLY A 21 -8.84 17.71 8.55
C GLY A 21 -9.46 18.18 9.89
N LEU A 22 -9.35 17.38 10.96
CA LEU A 22 -9.82 17.67 12.32
C LEU A 22 -8.86 16.98 13.32
N SER A 23 -7.94 17.79 13.86
CA SER A 23 -7.12 17.61 15.07
C SER A 23 -7.30 16.29 15.85
N ALA A 24 -6.57 15.23 15.47
CA ALA A 24 -6.65 13.93 16.14
C ALA A 24 -5.40 13.05 15.99
N CYS A 25 -4.28 13.52 16.52
CA CYS A 25 -3.18 12.66 16.98
C CYS A 25 -2.81 13.33 18.35
N GLY A 26 -3.18 12.68 19.46
CA GLY A 26 -3.27 13.31 20.78
C GLY A 26 -1.92 13.75 21.36
N SER A 27 -1.72 15.07 21.52
CA SER A 27 -0.67 15.62 22.38
C SER A 27 -1.05 15.40 23.84
N GLY A 28 -0.24 14.65 24.60
CA GLY A 28 -0.35 14.59 26.05
C GLY A 28 -0.30 16.00 26.66
N GLN A 29 -1.23 16.32 27.56
CA GLN A 29 -1.23 17.57 28.30
C GLN A 29 0.01 17.65 29.22
N GLU A 30 0.94 18.55 28.92
CA GLU A 30 1.84 19.10 29.93
C GLU A 30 1.08 20.14 30.77
N SER A 31 1.20 20.02 32.09
CA SER A 31 0.68 21.00 33.04
C SER A 31 1.43 22.33 32.92
N PRO A 32 0.77 23.49 33.07
CA PRO A 32 1.44 24.78 32.95
C PRO A 32 2.46 24.99 34.09
N PRO A 33 3.62 25.60 33.83
CA PRO A 33 4.59 25.91 34.87
C PRO A 33 4.05 26.98 35.83
N PRO A 34 4.41 26.92 37.12
CA PRO A 34 4.02 27.94 38.09
C PRO A 34 4.73 29.29 37.79
N PRO A 35 4.14 30.43 38.19
CA PRO A 35 4.69 31.74 37.86
C PRO A 35 6.00 32.00 38.61
N ALA A 36 6.95 32.60 37.89
CA ALA A 36 8.24 33.03 38.43
C ALA A 36 8.06 34.10 39.51
N VAL A 37 8.54 33.80 40.71
CA VAL A 37 8.80 34.79 41.77
C VAL A 37 10.31 34.97 41.84
N GLY A 38 10.77 36.20 41.59
CA GLY A 38 12.17 36.57 41.70
C GLY A 38 12.67 36.53 43.14
N GLY A 39 13.94 36.21 43.30
CA GLY A 39 14.63 36.21 44.58
C GLY A 39 16.10 35.86 44.41
N ASP A 40 16.94 36.81 44.83
CA ASP A 40 18.40 36.90 44.73
C ASP A 40 19.17 35.95 45.67
N ALA A 41 20.49 35.88 45.42
CA ALA A 41 21.60 35.47 46.27
C ALA A 41 22.04 33.99 46.31
N GLY A 42 23.36 33.80 46.13
CA GLY A 42 24.09 32.76 46.89
C GLY A 42 25.19 32.02 46.14
N VAL A 43 26.42 32.39 46.45
CA VAL A 43 27.70 31.74 46.12
C VAL A 43 27.89 30.42 46.90
N VAL A 44 28.90 29.62 46.48
CA VAL A 44 29.72 28.55 47.11
C VAL A 44 29.48 27.03 46.87
N ASP A 45 30.64 26.40 46.63
CA ASP A 45 31.03 25.01 46.33
C ASP A 45 30.69 23.90 47.37
N ALA A 46 30.63 22.65 46.88
CA ALA A 46 31.23 21.39 47.42
C ALA A 46 30.59 20.16 46.73
N ALA A 47 31.27 19.36 45.88
CA ALA A 47 32.28 18.31 46.12
C ALA A 47 31.71 16.88 46.39
N THR A 48 32.18 15.91 45.57
CA THR A 48 32.39 14.44 45.80
C THR A 48 31.14 13.55 45.97
N ASP A 49 31.04 12.28 45.51
CA ASP A 49 32.01 11.21 45.23
C ASP A 49 31.40 10.07 44.35
N ALA A 50 32.33 9.26 43.81
CA ALA A 50 32.39 8.06 42.96
C ALA A 50 31.28 6.97 43.09
N THR A 51 31.08 6.10 42.09
CA THR A 51 32.00 5.00 41.74
C THR A 51 31.76 4.39 40.34
N GLN A 52 32.88 4.19 39.64
CA GLN A 52 33.10 3.29 38.49
C GLN A 52 33.08 1.81 38.93
N VAL A 53 32.65 0.92 38.05
CA VAL A 53 33.23 -0.44 37.90
C VAL A 53 33.40 -0.77 36.42
N ASP A 54 34.46 -1.52 36.18
CA ASP A 54 35.37 -1.63 35.05
C ASP A 54 34.96 -2.60 33.93
N ALA A 55 35.60 -2.42 32.78
CA ALA A 55 35.56 -3.20 31.57
C ALA A 55 36.44 -4.46 31.65
N GLY A 56 36.02 -5.53 30.95
CA GLY A 56 36.81 -6.74 30.76
C GLY A 56 37.38 -6.80 29.34
N GLN A 57 38.65 -6.47 29.22
CA GLN A 57 39.55 -6.68 28.09
C GLN A 57 40.03 -8.15 28.07
N VAL A 58 40.23 -8.73 26.88
CA VAL A 58 41.06 -9.93 26.68
C VAL A 58 41.90 -9.76 25.42
N ASP A 59 43.22 -9.84 25.63
CA ASP A 59 44.30 -9.61 24.67
C ASP A 59 44.61 -10.83 23.78
N ASP A 60 45.33 -10.50 22.71
CA ASP A 60 45.85 -11.32 21.61
C ASP A 60 46.78 -12.49 22.00
N ALA A 61 46.81 -13.50 21.12
CA ALA A 61 48.00 -14.32 20.87
C ALA A 61 48.16 -14.62 19.38
N ALA A 62 49.38 -14.37 18.89
CA ALA A 62 49.80 -14.37 17.50
C ALA A 62 50.28 -15.74 16.95
N LEU A 63 50.55 -15.73 15.64
CA LEU A 63 51.48 -16.53 14.82
C LEU A 63 50.92 -17.70 14.00
N GLY A 64 51.17 -17.63 12.69
CA GLY A 64 51.10 -18.77 11.77
C GLY A 64 51.05 -18.39 10.28
N ASP A 65 52.14 -17.84 9.73
CA ASP A 65 52.40 -17.81 8.28
C ASP A 65 52.86 -19.20 7.81
N ALA A 66 52.24 -19.73 6.75
CA ALA A 66 52.89 -20.62 5.78
C ALA A 66 51.94 -21.00 4.63
N GLY A 67 52.38 -20.73 3.40
CA GLY A 67 52.32 -21.73 2.34
C GLY A 67 51.37 -21.43 1.18
N GLY A 68 51.97 -21.08 0.04
CA GLY A 68 51.32 -21.02 -1.26
C GLY A 68 51.05 -22.40 -1.87
N GLY A 69 50.41 -22.36 -3.04
CA GLY A 69 50.15 -23.53 -3.88
C GLY A 69 49.34 -23.15 -5.12
N ASP A 70 50.05 -22.84 -6.21
CA ASP A 70 49.54 -22.83 -7.58
C ASP A 70 49.11 -24.24 -8.04
N ALA A 71 48.43 -24.28 -9.20
CA ALA A 71 48.09 -25.41 -10.10
C ALA A 71 46.60 -25.82 -10.06
N ALA A 72 45.90 -26.08 -11.17
CA ALA A 72 46.23 -26.04 -12.60
C ALA A 72 44.92 -26.09 -13.40
N ALA A 73 45.03 -25.69 -14.67
CA ALA A 73 44.07 -25.98 -15.73
C ALA A 73 43.89 -27.49 -15.95
N ALA A 74 42.70 -27.89 -16.40
CA ALA A 74 42.48 -29.13 -17.15
C ALA A 74 41.38 -28.92 -18.18
N ASP A 75 41.79 -28.95 -19.45
CA ASP A 75 40.99 -29.19 -20.64
C ASP A 75 40.48 -30.64 -20.70
N GLY A 76 39.42 -30.86 -21.50
CA GLY A 76 39.10 -32.14 -22.13
C GLY A 76 37.79 -32.79 -21.61
N GLY A 77 36.79 -33.10 -22.44
CA GLY A 77 36.80 -33.11 -23.90
C GLY A 77 35.45 -33.42 -24.53
N GLU A 78 35.51 -33.43 -25.85
CA GLU A 78 34.49 -33.78 -26.83
C GLU A 78 34.03 -35.24 -26.70
N GLY A 79 32.78 -35.49 -27.08
CA GLY A 79 32.19 -36.83 -27.17
C GLY A 79 30.85 -36.79 -27.88
N ASP A 80 30.91 -36.91 -29.21
CA ASP A 80 29.79 -37.11 -30.13
C ASP A 80 28.93 -38.33 -29.75
N ALA A 81 27.60 -38.24 -29.94
CA ALA A 81 26.78 -39.38 -30.34
C ALA A 81 25.43 -38.97 -30.95
N ALA A 82 25.33 -39.27 -32.25
CA ALA A 82 24.17 -39.84 -32.93
C ALA A 82 22.89 -39.00 -33.11
N VAL A 83 22.85 -38.41 -34.31
CA VAL A 83 21.69 -38.35 -35.21
C VAL A 83 21.12 -39.75 -35.41
N ASP A 84 19.80 -39.90 -35.33
CA ASP A 84 19.08 -40.95 -36.04
C ASP A 84 17.87 -40.34 -36.77
N ASP A 85 17.87 -40.60 -38.07
CA ASP A 85 16.92 -40.20 -39.10
C ASP A 85 15.71 -41.16 -39.18
N ALA A 86 14.67 -40.63 -39.84
CA ALA A 86 13.69 -41.32 -40.66
C ALA A 86 12.56 -42.13 -39.99
N ASN A 87 11.32 -41.65 -40.21
CA ASN A 87 10.45 -42.42 -41.10
C ASN A 87 9.50 -41.51 -41.90
N ALA A 88 9.62 -41.60 -43.22
CA ALA A 88 8.65 -41.16 -44.21
C ALA A 88 7.60 -42.26 -44.45
N GLY A 89 6.39 -41.90 -44.84
CA GLY A 89 5.34 -42.84 -45.22
C GLY A 89 4.07 -42.17 -45.72
N ASP A 90 3.97 -42.09 -47.05
CA ASP A 90 3.00 -41.44 -47.96
C ASP A 90 1.51 -41.88 -47.92
N ALA A 91 0.73 -41.11 -48.71
CA ALA A 91 -0.47 -41.45 -49.52
C ALA A 91 -1.85 -41.12 -48.89
N ASN A 92 -2.85 -40.46 -49.51
CA ASN A 92 -3.27 -40.12 -50.90
C ASN A 92 -4.06 -38.78 -50.85
N VAL A 93 -3.96 -37.84 -51.81
CA VAL A 93 -4.65 -37.72 -53.12
C VAL A 93 -6.14 -38.08 -53.09
N ASP A 94 -7.02 -37.08 -53.19
CA ASP A 94 -7.99 -36.96 -54.30
C ASP A 94 -8.56 -35.54 -54.38
N ASP A 95 -8.70 -35.11 -55.62
CA ASP A 95 -8.98 -33.77 -56.10
C ASP A 95 -10.32 -33.77 -56.86
N ALA A 96 -10.76 -32.57 -57.23
CA ALA A 96 -11.77 -32.21 -58.22
C ALA A 96 -13.25 -32.13 -57.82
N GLY A 97 -13.81 -30.92 -58.05
CA GLY A 97 -15.25 -30.76 -58.28
C GLY A 97 -15.83 -29.36 -58.18
N GLU A 98 -15.27 -28.35 -58.86
CA GLU A 98 -16.09 -27.24 -59.43
C GLU A 98 -16.94 -27.82 -60.59
N PRO A 99 -18.11 -27.24 -61.00
CA PRO A 99 -18.09 -25.89 -61.56
C PRO A 99 -19.40 -25.03 -61.53
N ASP A 100 -19.19 -23.75 -61.85
CA ASP A 100 -19.98 -22.79 -62.65
C ASP A 100 -21.53 -22.63 -62.57
N GLY A 101 -21.97 -21.35 -62.53
CA GLY A 101 -23.39 -21.01 -62.70
C GLY A 101 -23.81 -19.53 -62.52
N SER A 102 -23.18 -18.62 -63.25
CA SER A 102 -23.71 -17.36 -63.85
C SER A 102 -25.01 -16.69 -63.33
N GLY A 103 -24.89 -15.41 -62.96
CA GLY A 103 -25.61 -14.29 -63.61
C GLY A 103 -26.96 -13.82 -63.02
N GLY A 104 -27.01 -12.56 -62.57
CA GLY A 104 -28.27 -11.83 -62.36
C GLY A 104 -28.12 -10.52 -61.59
N ASP A 105 -28.17 -9.40 -62.31
CA ASP A 105 -28.19 -8.03 -61.79
C ASP A 105 -29.50 -7.69 -61.05
N GLY A 106 -29.39 -6.78 -60.08
CA GLY A 106 -30.40 -5.76 -59.80
C GLY A 106 -31.22 -5.93 -58.53
N GLY A 107 -30.99 -5.07 -57.54
CA GLY A 107 -31.93 -4.89 -56.44
C GLY A 107 -31.35 -4.20 -55.22
N SER A 108 -31.28 -2.87 -55.26
CA SER A 108 -31.17 -2.02 -54.07
C SER A 108 -32.30 -2.34 -53.09
N MET A 109 -31.97 -2.86 -51.91
CA MET A 109 -32.79 -2.76 -50.70
C MET A 109 -31.90 -2.62 -49.48
N ASP A 110 -32.12 -1.53 -48.76
CA ASP A 110 -31.65 -1.26 -47.41
C ASP A 110 -31.99 -2.43 -46.49
N GLY A 111 -30.97 -3.18 -46.07
CA GLY A 111 -31.07 -4.20 -45.04
C GLY A 111 -30.12 -3.80 -43.94
N GLY A 112 -30.64 -3.07 -42.94
CA GLY A 112 -29.88 -2.65 -41.76
C GLY A 112 -29.14 -3.84 -41.18
N GLU A 113 -27.80 -3.73 -41.18
CA GLU A 113 -26.98 -4.54 -40.31
C GLU A 113 -27.49 -4.28 -38.89
N ALA A 114 -27.97 -5.35 -38.27
CA ALA A 114 -28.28 -5.34 -36.86
C ALA A 114 -26.98 -5.01 -36.14
N ASP A 115 -26.87 -3.76 -35.70
CA ASP A 115 -26.00 -3.37 -34.61
C ASP A 115 -26.26 -4.37 -33.48
N GLY A 116 -25.38 -5.36 -33.36
CA GLY A 116 -25.24 -6.15 -32.15
C GLY A 116 -24.75 -5.19 -31.10
N GLY A 117 -25.68 -4.38 -30.57
CA GLY A 117 -25.47 -3.63 -29.36
C GLY A 117 -25.00 -4.62 -28.32
N PHE A 118 -23.73 -4.53 -27.96
CA PHE A 118 -23.35 -4.88 -26.61
C PHE A 118 -24.21 -3.97 -25.74
N GLU A 119 -25.31 -4.53 -25.25
CA GLU A 119 -26.03 -3.93 -24.15
C GLU A 119 -24.97 -3.66 -23.09
N ASP A 120 -24.85 -2.39 -22.70
CA ASP A 120 -24.16 -1.88 -21.50
C ASP A 120 -24.80 -2.47 -20.23
N GLY A 121 -24.99 -3.79 -20.20
CA GLY A 121 -25.30 -4.54 -19.01
C GLY A 121 -24.05 -4.52 -18.17
N GLY A 122 -23.88 -3.42 -17.43
CA GLY A 122 -22.79 -3.18 -16.48
C GLY A 122 -22.40 -4.50 -15.83
N LEU A 123 -21.30 -5.04 -16.34
CA LEU A 123 -20.89 -6.39 -16.03
C LEU A 123 -20.52 -6.39 -14.55
N ASN A 124 -21.34 -7.06 -13.74
CA ASN A 124 -21.08 -7.17 -12.32
C ASN A 124 -19.78 -8.00 -12.15
N LEU A 125 -18.65 -7.31 -12.00
CA LEU A 125 -17.31 -7.89 -11.88
C LEU A 125 -17.26 -8.94 -10.76
N GLU A 126 -17.92 -8.63 -9.64
CA GLU A 126 -18.07 -9.55 -8.52
C GLU A 126 -18.73 -10.87 -8.96
N VAL A 127 -19.82 -10.83 -9.74
CA VAL A 127 -20.49 -12.06 -10.23
C VAL A 127 -19.58 -12.89 -11.15
N GLN A 128 -18.79 -12.24 -12.01
CA GLN A 128 -17.95 -12.93 -12.99
C GLN A 128 -16.70 -13.56 -12.39
N LEU A 129 -16.18 -12.98 -11.31
CA LEU A 129 -14.94 -13.43 -10.65
C LEU A 129 -15.20 -14.27 -9.40
N ARG A 130 -16.45 -14.32 -8.89
CA ARG A 130 -16.80 -14.84 -7.55
C ARG A 130 -16.16 -16.17 -7.16
N ASP A 131 -16.08 -17.12 -8.08
CA ASP A 131 -15.56 -18.47 -7.87
C ASP A 131 -14.03 -18.53 -7.69
N CYS A 132 -13.30 -17.45 -7.96
CA CYS A 132 -11.85 -17.35 -7.76
C CYS A 132 -11.41 -16.18 -6.87
N LEU A 133 -12.33 -15.43 -6.25
CA LEU A 133 -11.96 -14.36 -5.31
C LEU A 133 -11.67 -14.89 -3.89
N GLY A 134 -11.90 -16.18 -3.65
CA GLY A 134 -11.76 -16.80 -2.33
C GLY A 134 -12.98 -16.59 -1.43
N ARG A 135 -12.75 -16.46 -0.13
CA ARG A 135 -13.80 -16.34 0.88
C ARG A 135 -14.32 -14.91 0.96
N ASP A 136 -15.63 -14.77 1.05
CA ASP A 136 -16.28 -13.48 1.13
C ASP A 136 -16.58 -13.06 2.58
N PHE A 137 -16.48 -11.76 2.84
CA PHE A 137 -16.72 -11.15 4.13
C PHE A 137 -17.51 -9.85 3.97
N PRO A 138 -18.57 -9.61 4.75
CA PRO A 138 -19.21 -8.31 4.77
C PRO A 138 -18.26 -7.27 5.38
N ILE A 139 -18.25 -6.06 4.82
CA ILE A 139 -17.59 -4.91 5.41
C ILE A 139 -18.60 -3.78 5.62
N ALA A 140 -18.33 -2.91 6.59
CA ALA A 140 -19.04 -1.64 6.73
C ALA A 140 -18.27 -0.55 5.99
N LEU A 141 -18.98 0.38 5.36
CA LEU A 141 -18.38 1.56 4.74
C LEU A 141 -18.73 2.80 5.55
N SER A 142 -17.71 3.58 5.92
CA SER A 142 -17.89 4.89 6.56
C SER A 142 -16.97 5.89 5.87
N GLN A 143 -17.53 6.96 5.30
CA GLN A 143 -16.78 7.92 4.46
C GLN A 143 -16.02 7.22 3.32
N ARG A 144 -16.60 6.17 2.74
CA ARG A 144 -15.99 5.26 1.74
C ARG A 144 -14.82 4.41 2.25
N MET A 145 -14.38 4.54 3.49
CA MET A 145 -13.36 3.67 4.04
C MET A 145 -13.93 2.28 4.41
N PRO A 146 -13.20 1.18 4.13
CA PRO A 146 -13.65 -0.18 4.37
C PRO A 146 -13.33 -0.69 5.79
N TYR A 147 -14.35 -1.11 6.53
CA TYR A 147 -14.20 -1.64 7.89
C TYR A 147 -14.65 -3.10 7.98
N TYR A 148 -13.83 -3.95 8.58
CA TYR A 148 -14.19 -5.32 8.91
C TYR A 148 -14.41 -5.47 10.42
N GLU A 149 -15.43 -6.24 10.82
CA GLU A 149 -15.65 -6.58 12.23
C GLU A 149 -14.76 -7.77 12.63
N ALA A 150 -13.61 -7.48 13.24
CA ALA A 150 -12.71 -8.50 13.77
C ALA A 150 -13.08 -8.85 15.21
N THR A 151 -12.66 -10.03 15.67
CA THR A 151 -12.89 -10.47 17.05
C THR A 151 -11.59 -10.68 17.81
N LEU A 152 -11.63 -10.41 19.12
CA LEU A 152 -10.57 -10.62 20.11
C LEU A 152 -11.18 -11.38 21.30
N GLY A 153 -11.12 -12.70 21.24
CA GLY A 153 -11.87 -13.57 22.15
C GLY A 153 -13.38 -13.32 22.06
N ALA A 154 -13.99 -12.88 23.16
CA ALA A 154 -15.43 -12.59 23.22
C ALA A 154 -15.80 -11.17 22.76
N GLN A 155 -14.84 -10.32 22.44
CA GLN A 155 -15.07 -8.93 22.02
C GLN A 155 -15.03 -8.83 20.49
N ALA A 156 -15.84 -7.94 19.93
CA ALA A 156 -15.84 -7.60 18.52
C ALA A 156 -15.67 -6.09 18.35
N GLY A 157 -15.01 -5.68 17.27
CA GLY A 157 -14.80 -4.28 16.95
C GLY A 157 -14.52 -4.08 15.47
N HIS A 158 -14.86 -2.91 14.93
CA HIS A 158 -14.61 -2.58 13.54
C HIS A 158 -13.18 -2.09 13.34
N PHE A 159 -12.40 -2.79 12.54
CA PHE A 159 -11.07 -2.38 12.14
C PHE A 159 -11.09 -1.88 10.69
N LEU A 160 -10.46 -0.73 10.47
CA LEU A 160 -10.23 -0.18 9.14
C LEU A 160 -9.26 -1.08 8.37
N LEU A 161 -9.62 -1.52 7.17
CA LEU A 161 -8.73 -2.23 6.26
C LEU A 161 -7.88 -1.19 5.52
N ASP A 162 -6.63 -1.04 5.92
CA ASP A 162 -5.73 0.02 5.49
C ASP A 162 -4.49 -0.57 4.81
N VAL A 163 -4.49 -0.60 3.48
CA VAL A 163 -3.30 -0.99 2.71
C VAL A 163 -2.22 0.11 2.67
N GLY A 164 -2.54 1.31 3.14
CA GLY A 164 -1.65 2.48 3.23
C GLY A 164 -0.81 2.53 4.50
N THR A 165 -0.90 1.53 5.39
CA THR A 165 -0.08 1.44 6.60
C THR A 165 0.60 0.08 6.75
N ASN A 166 1.80 0.07 7.32
CA ASN A 166 2.56 -1.16 7.56
C ASN A 166 2.09 -1.94 8.79
N TYR A 167 1.47 -1.28 9.76
CA TYR A 167 1.28 -1.84 11.10
C TYR A 167 -0.15 -1.70 11.57
N SER A 168 -0.62 -2.75 12.23
CA SER A 168 -1.95 -2.79 12.81
C SER A 168 -2.00 -2.19 14.21
N THR A 169 -3.11 -1.51 14.50
CA THR A 169 -3.32 -0.77 15.75
C THR A 169 -4.69 -1.06 16.36
N ILE A 170 -4.83 -0.77 17.66
CA ILE A 170 -6.05 -1.02 18.42
C ILE A 170 -6.36 0.12 19.40
N ASP A 171 -7.61 0.55 19.44
CA ASP A 171 -8.16 1.44 20.46
C ASP A 171 -9.00 0.62 21.44
N LEU A 172 -8.44 0.37 22.63
CA LEU A 172 -9.09 -0.43 23.67
C LEU A 172 -10.36 0.22 24.23
N ALA A 173 -10.47 1.56 24.13
CA ALA A 173 -11.66 2.29 24.57
C ALA A 173 -12.80 2.24 23.54
N ALA A 174 -12.58 1.64 22.36
CA ALA A 174 -13.63 1.39 21.38
C ALA A 174 -14.53 0.20 21.73
N PHE A 175 -14.11 -0.64 22.66
CA PHE A 175 -14.84 -1.84 23.07
C PHE A 175 -15.67 -1.57 24.33
N ALA A 176 -16.86 -2.19 24.41
CA ALA A 176 -17.67 -2.11 25.62
C ALA A 176 -16.97 -2.72 26.84
N VAL A 177 -16.22 -3.81 26.61
CA VAL A 177 -15.28 -4.39 27.56
C VAL A 177 -13.92 -4.47 26.86
N PRO A 178 -12.87 -3.79 27.35
CA PRO A 178 -11.55 -3.85 26.74
C PRO A 178 -11.05 -5.30 26.61
N PRO A 179 -10.55 -5.72 25.42
CA PRO A 179 -9.95 -7.03 25.24
C PRO A 179 -8.78 -7.28 26.20
N ALA A 180 -8.63 -8.52 26.65
CA ALA A 180 -7.50 -8.91 27.47
C ALA A 180 -6.19 -8.82 26.68
N THR A 181 -5.13 -8.35 27.34
CA THR A 181 -3.83 -8.10 26.72
C THR A 181 -2.70 -8.39 27.70
N ARG A 182 -1.50 -8.67 27.16
CA ARG A 182 -0.30 -8.97 27.95
C ARG A 182 0.96 -8.42 27.28
N GLY A 183 2.04 -8.32 28.07
CA GLY A 183 3.35 -7.90 27.59
C GLY A 183 3.52 -6.38 27.42
N CYS A 184 2.57 -5.57 27.88
CA CYS A 184 2.58 -4.11 27.77
C CYS A 184 1.80 -3.45 28.92
N ASP A 185 1.95 -2.12 29.06
CA ASP A 185 1.00 -1.27 29.81
C ASP A 185 -0.04 -0.70 28.84
N ALA A 186 -1.20 -1.34 28.78
CA ALA A 186 -2.27 -1.02 27.85
C ALA A 186 -2.94 0.35 28.08
N SER A 187 -2.59 1.07 29.16
CA SER A 187 -3.05 2.44 29.39
C SER A 187 -2.26 3.49 28.60
N LEU A 188 -1.09 3.12 28.09
CA LEU A 188 -0.24 3.98 27.29
C LEU A 188 -0.63 3.87 25.80
N LEU A 189 -0.48 4.95 25.05
CA LEU A 189 -0.60 4.95 23.59
C LEU A 189 0.76 4.63 22.94
N GLY A 190 0.74 4.05 21.75
CA GLY A 190 1.93 3.73 20.98
C GLY A 190 2.73 2.53 21.52
N VAL A 191 2.14 1.72 22.42
CA VAL A 191 2.81 0.52 22.94
C VAL A 191 2.28 -0.73 22.25
N SER A 192 3.19 -1.64 21.89
CA SER A 192 2.81 -2.91 21.28
C SER A 192 2.43 -3.93 22.35
N CYS A 193 1.24 -4.47 22.21
CA CYS A 193 0.58 -5.35 23.15
C CYS A 193 0.29 -6.71 22.50
N THR A 194 0.38 -7.80 23.27
CA THR A 194 0.01 -9.13 22.78
C THR A 194 -1.47 -9.40 23.06
N PHE A 195 -2.20 -9.78 22.02
CA PHE A 195 -3.60 -10.18 22.09
C PHE A 195 -3.73 -11.63 21.63
N ASP A 196 -4.44 -12.43 22.41
CA ASP A 196 -4.77 -13.81 22.06
C ASP A 196 -6.18 -13.86 21.42
N GLU A 197 -6.45 -14.90 20.65
CA GLU A 197 -7.74 -15.11 19.98
C GLU A 197 -8.19 -13.98 19.05
N PHE A 198 -7.25 -13.32 18.38
CA PHE A 198 -7.54 -12.37 17.31
C PHE A 198 -7.92 -13.13 16.03
N SER A 199 -9.08 -12.81 15.48
CA SER A 199 -9.63 -13.43 14.27
C SER A 199 -9.94 -12.35 13.24
N LEU A 200 -9.15 -12.35 12.17
CA LEU A 200 -9.26 -11.48 10.99
C LEU A 200 -9.17 -12.37 9.75
N PHE A 201 -10.31 -12.62 9.09
CA PHE A 201 -10.49 -13.52 7.94
C PHE A 201 -10.15 -15.00 8.16
N HIS A 202 -9.22 -15.30 9.06
CA HIS A 202 -8.73 -16.62 9.44
C HIS A 202 -9.21 -17.00 10.84
N GLY A 203 -8.88 -18.22 11.27
CA GLY A 203 -9.15 -18.66 12.63
C GLY A 203 -8.39 -17.83 13.68
N PRO A 204 -8.78 -17.96 14.96
CA PRO A 204 -8.19 -17.21 16.06
C PRO A 204 -6.67 -17.46 16.18
N SER A 205 -5.91 -16.38 16.40
CA SER A 205 -4.45 -16.40 16.51
C SER A 205 -3.96 -15.43 17.59
N THR A 206 -2.69 -15.55 17.99
CA THR A 206 -2.03 -14.56 18.84
C THR A 206 -1.33 -13.53 17.96
N VAL A 207 -1.58 -12.25 18.25
CA VAL A 207 -1.08 -11.12 17.46
C VAL A 207 -0.45 -10.04 18.33
N PHE A 208 0.30 -9.14 17.69
CA PHE A 208 0.78 -7.90 18.28
C PHE A 208 0.02 -6.74 17.63
N LEU A 209 -0.59 -5.88 18.45
CA LEU A 209 -1.22 -4.64 17.99
C LEU A 209 -0.69 -3.48 18.81
N THR A 210 -0.45 -2.33 18.17
CA THR A 210 -0.03 -1.11 18.84
C THR A 210 -1.25 -0.33 19.35
N THR A 211 -1.22 0.09 20.61
CA THR A 211 -2.31 0.88 21.21
C THR A 211 -2.42 2.26 20.57
N SER A 212 -3.65 2.71 20.32
CA SER A 212 -3.96 4.01 19.72
C SER A 212 -5.24 4.59 20.32
N ASP A 213 -5.53 5.86 20.00
CA ASP A 213 -6.77 6.56 20.36
C ASP A 213 -7.48 7.02 19.10
N PHE A 214 -8.64 6.42 18.82
CA PHE A 214 -9.49 6.75 17.68
C PHE A 214 -10.79 7.45 18.10
N SER A 215 -10.88 7.93 19.35
CA SER A 215 -12.09 8.57 19.89
C SER A 215 -12.54 9.83 19.15
N ARG A 216 -11.63 10.45 18.39
CA ARG A 216 -11.89 11.67 17.61
C ARG A 216 -12.24 11.41 16.15
N ILE A 217 -12.12 10.16 15.68
CA ILE A 217 -12.51 9.80 14.32
C ILE A 217 -14.03 9.87 14.23
N GLN A 218 -14.51 10.67 13.27
CA GLN A 218 -15.93 10.82 12.99
C GLN A 218 -16.36 9.81 11.92
N GLY A 219 -17.61 9.35 11.97
CA GLY A 219 -18.12 8.39 11.00
C GLY A 219 -19.35 7.67 11.50
N THR A 220 -19.92 6.83 10.64
CA THR A 220 -21.02 5.92 11.00
C THR A 220 -20.52 4.65 11.70
N VAL A 221 -19.22 4.37 11.62
CA VAL A 221 -18.56 3.22 12.23
C VAL A 221 -17.62 3.69 13.33
N ARG A 222 -17.73 3.11 14.54
CA ARG A 222 -16.75 3.31 15.61
C ARG A 222 -15.51 2.48 15.30
N GLN A 223 -14.44 3.15 14.89
CA GLN A 223 -13.16 2.52 14.61
C GLN A 223 -12.54 1.97 15.90
N ALA A 224 -12.38 0.65 15.99
CA ALA A 224 -11.71 -0.05 17.06
C ALA A 224 -10.22 -0.32 16.77
N GLY A 225 -9.81 -0.19 15.51
CA GLY A 225 -8.42 -0.37 15.13
C GLY A 225 -8.19 -0.13 13.63
N ILE A 226 -6.93 -0.31 13.23
CA ILE A 226 -6.50 -0.33 11.84
C ILE A 226 -5.81 -1.67 11.60
N ILE A 227 -6.12 -2.33 10.49
CA ILE A 227 -5.38 -3.49 9.98
C ILE A 227 -4.49 -3.01 8.84
N GLY A 228 -3.19 -3.08 9.05
CA GLY A 228 -2.16 -2.75 8.07
C GLY A 228 -1.70 -3.93 7.23
N THR A 229 -0.69 -3.69 6.40
CA THR A 229 -0.10 -4.70 5.53
C THR A 229 0.71 -5.76 6.29
N ASP A 230 0.98 -5.60 7.58
CA ASP A 230 1.42 -6.68 8.47
C ASP A 230 0.44 -7.87 8.50
N PHE A 231 -0.84 -7.64 8.20
CA PHE A 231 -1.83 -8.69 7.96
C PHE A 231 -2.30 -8.72 6.51
N LEU A 232 -2.57 -7.55 5.90
CA LEU A 232 -3.19 -7.49 4.58
C LEU A 232 -2.26 -7.94 3.44
N SER A 233 -0.97 -8.14 3.68
CA SER A 233 -0.05 -8.75 2.69
C SER A 233 0.03 -10.28 2.79
N LEU A 234 -0.68 -10.91 3.73
CA LEU A 234 -0.65 -12.37 3.91
C LEU A 234 -1.56 -13.11 2.93
N ASP A 235 -2.50 -12.40 2.30
CA ASP A 235 -3.49 -12.94 1.37
C ASP A 235 -3.73 -11.94 0.24
N VAL A 236 -4.32 -12.41 -0.86
CA VAL A 236 -4.90 -11.52 -1.87
C VAL A 236 -6.18 -10.92 -1.30
N LEU A 237 -6.24 -9.59 -1.22
CA LEU A 237 -7.41 -8.85 -0.74
C LEU A 237 -8.13 -8.21 -1.92
N THR A 238 -9.41 -8.51 -2.09
CA THR A 238 -10.27 -7.78 -3.03
C THR A 238 -11.30 -6.97 -2.25
N LEU A 239 -11.44 -5.69 -2.58
CA LEU A 239 -12.46 -4.80 -2.02
C LEU A 239 -13.51 -4.49 -3.08
N SER A 240 -14.79 -4.71 -2.72
CA SER A 240 -15.96 -4.25 -3.48
C SER A 240 -16.74 -3.21 -2.67
N TRP A 241 -16.84 -1.99 -3.19
CA TRP A 241 -17.53 -0.88 -2.50
C TRP A 241 -19.05 -0.97 -2.66
N SER A 242 -19.56 -1.26 -3.84
CA SER A 242 -20.99 -1.39 -4.15
C SER A 242 -21.59 -2.59 -3.45
N GLY A 243 -20.85 -3.71 -3.36
CA GLY A 243 -21.25 -4.89 -2.62
C GLY A 243 -21.09 -4.72 -1.10
N ALA A 244 -20.26 -3.77 -0.64
CA ALA A 244 -19.77 -3.69 0.73
C ALA A 244 -19.15 -5.03 1.17
N ARG A 245 -18.19 -5.52 0.38
CA ARG A 245 -17.54 -6.84 0.57
C ARG A 245 -16.03 -6.74 0.53
N ALA A 246 -15.40 -7.61 1.31
CA ALA A 246 -14.01 -8.00 1.12
C ALA A 246 -13.97 -9.48 0.71
N TYR A 247 -13.10 -9.82 -0.24
CA TYR A 247 -12.78 -11.20 -0.59
C TYR A 247 -11.32 -11.48 -0.28
N VAL A 248 -11.06 -12.66 0.28
CA VAL A 248 -9.73 -13.05 0.73
C VAL A 248 -9.40 -14.44 0.20
N ALA A 249 -8.32 -14.52 -0.56
CA ALA A 249 -7.81 -15.75 -1.17
C ALA A 249 -6.31 -15.90 -0.90
N ASN A 250 -5.84 -17.14 -0.79
CA ASN A 250 -4.40 -17.40 -0.92
C ASN A 250 -4.00 -17.45 -2.41
N GLU A 251 -2.70 -17.45 -2.69
CA GLU A 251 -2.13 -17.49 -4.05
C GLU A 251 -2.73 -18.60 -4.94
N ASN A 252 -3.04 -19.77 -4.40
CA ASN A 252 -3.53 -20.92 -5.17
C ASN A 252 -5.05 -20.93 -5.37
N GLU A 253 -5.78 -20.08 -4.63
CA GLU A 253 -7.24 -19.95 -4.73
C GLU A 253 -7.64 -18.75 -5.60
N PHE A 254 -6.75 -17.78 -5.74
CA PHE A 254 -7.04 -16.54 -6.42
C PHE A 254 -7.16 -16.68 -7.95
N CYS A 255 -7.86 -15.75 -8.58
CA CYS A 255 -8.06 -15.70 -10.03
C CYS A 255 -6.73 -15.66 -10.79
N GLU A 256 -6.62 -16.46 -11.85
CA GLU A 256 -5.52 -16.31 -12.80
C GLU A 256 -5.56 -14.92 -13.47
N PRO A 257 -4.40 -14.28 -13.75
CA PRO A 257 -4.32 -12.96 -14.37
C PRO A 257 -5.19 -12.79 -15.62
N ARG A 258 -5.20 -13.79 -16.52
CA ARG A 258 -5.99 -13.78 -17.76
C ARG A 258 -7.49 -13.62 -17.52
N ARG A 259 -7.99 -14.06 -16.37
CA ARG A 259 -9.40 -13.95 -16.01
C ARG A 259 -9.77 -12.54 -15.56
N LEU A 260 -8.86 -11.86 -14.86
CA LEU A 260 -9.01 -10.46 -14.48
C LEU A 260 -8.94 -9.56 -15.73
N GLU A 261 -7.99 -9.84 -16.63
CA GLU A 261 -7.87 -9.15 -17.92
C GLU A 261 -9.13 -9.34 -18.79
N ALA A 262 -9.72 -10.54 -18.79
CA ALA A 262 -10.93 -10.84 -19.55
C ALA A 262 -12.17 -10.05 -19.08
N VAL A 263 -12.14 -9.48 -17.88
CA VAL A 263 -13.19 -8.59 -17.35
C VAL A 263 -12.73 -7.13 -17.28
N ASP A 264 -11.78 -6.75 -18.13
CA ASP A 264 -11.28 -5.38 -18.32
C ASP A 264 -10.61 -4.78 -17.06
N MET A 265 -9.96 -5.63 -16.26
CA MET A 265 -9.05 -5.18 -15.20
C MET A 265 -7.63 -5.01 -15.73
N ALA A 266 -6.94 -3.99 -15.25
CA ALA A 266 -5.54 -3.72 -15.51
C ALA A 266 -4.68 -4.03 -14.29
N ALA A 267 -3.55 -4.71 -14.49
CA ALA A 267 -2.53 -4.88 -13.47
C ALA A 267 -1.63 -3.63 -13.40
N LEU A 268 -1.54 -3.05 -12.20
CA LEU A 268 -0.59 -2.01 -11.83
C LEU A 268 0.57 -2.68 -11.08
N PRO A 269 1.83 -2.53 -11.52
CA PRO A 269 2.95 -3.16 -10.84
C PRO A 269 3.23 -2.47 -9.51
N THR A 270 3.50 -3.24 -8.47
CA THR A 270 3.99 -2.74 -7.17
C THR A 270 5.34 -3.36 -6.79
N THR A 271 6.07 -3.87 -7.80
CA THR A 271 7.33 -4.60 -7.65
C THR A 271 8.35 -3.83 -6.81
N GLY A 272 8.71 -4.43 -5.68
CA GLY A 272 9.65 -3.83 -4.73
C GLY A 272 9.03 -2.96 -3.65
N PHE A 273 7.72 -2.72 -3.68
CA PHE A 273 7.02 -1.90 -2.68
C PHE A 273 5.94 -2.66 -1.91
N TYR A 274 5.32 -3.67 -2.52
CA TYR A 274 4.31 -4.48 -1.86
C TYR A 274 4.49 -5.96 -2.14
N SER A 275 4.70 -6.74 -1.09
CA SER A 275 4.87 -8.18 -1.18
C SER A 275 4.46 -8.89 0.12
N ASN A 276 4.15 -10.18 -0.01
CA ASN A 276 4.00 -11.09 1.12
C ASN A 276 5.37 -11.58 1.66
N ASP A 277 6.45 -11.35 0.92
CA ASP A 277 7.83 -11.62 1.32
C ASP A 277 8.64 -10.32 1.36
N PHE A 278 8.99 -9.89 2.57
CA PHE A 278 9.73 -8.65 2.79
C PHE A 278 11.12 -8.63 2.14
N SER A 279 11.70 -9.79 1.79
CA SER A 279 12.96 -9.83 1.05
C SER A 279 12.85 -9.33 -0.39
N ASN A 280 11.62 -9.21 -0.91
CA ASN A 280 11.35 -8.62 -2.22
C ASN A 280 11.23 -7.09 -2.18
N LEU A 281 11.28 -6.46 -1.00
CA LEU A 281 11.16 -5.01 -0.89
C LEU A 281 12.47 -4.30 -1.26
N ARG A 282 12.33 -3.16 -1.92
CA ARG A 282 13.45 -2.29 -2.29
C ARG A 282 14.11 -1.69 -1.04
N PRO A 283 15.42 -1.46 -1.07
CA PRO A 283 16.10 -0.64 -0.06
C PRO A 283 15.48 0.75 0.03
N LEU A 284 15.39 1.29 1.25
CA LEU A 284 14.89 2.65 1.48
C LEU A 284 15.79 3.71 0.82
N THR A 285 17.08 3.38 0.61
CA THR A 285 18.06 4.23 -0.07
C THR A 285 17.68 4.60 -1.50
N GLU A 286 16.78 3.83 -2.15
CA GLU A 286 16.29 4.16 -3.49
C GLU A 286 15.35 5.38 -3.52
N VAL A 287 14.70 5.70 -2.39
CA VAL A 287 13.74 6.83 -2.28
C VAL A 287 14.19 7.90 -1.28
N ILE A 288 15.13 7.57 -0.39
CA ILE A 288 15.79 8.48 0.56
C ILE A 288 17.29 8.15 0.56
N PRO A 289 18.14 8.84 -0.23
CA PRO A 289 19.54 8.46 -0.43
C PRO A 289 20.38 8.34 0.85
N ASP A 290 20.04 9.09 1.90
CA ASP A 290 20.76 9.10 3.18
C ASP A 290 20.21 8.09 4.20
N ALA A 291 19.27 7.22 3.82
CA ALA A 291 18.77 6.16 4.69
C ALA A 291 19.84 5.09 4.98
N GLU A 292 19.72 4.38 6.11
CA GLU A 292 20.63 3.26 6.40
C GLU A 292 20.30 2.04 5.53
N ASP A 293 21.33 1.36 5.01
CA ASP A 293 21.22 0.29 4.00
C ASP A 293 20.38 -0.94 4.41
N PHE A 294 20.06 -1.10 5.69
CA PHE A 294 19.27 -2.23 6.20
C PHE A 294 17.76 -1.95 6.24
N TRP A 295 17.34 -0.71 5.98
CA TRP A 295 15.92 -0.38 5.89
C TRP A 295 15.41 -0.64 4.47
N THR A 296 14.18 -1.15 4.38
CA THR A 296 13.43 -1.24 3.13
C THR A 296 12.40 -0.12 3.05
N VAL A 297 11.87 0.11 1.86
CA VAL A 297 10.64 0.89 1.70
C VAL A 297 9.50 0.26 2.52
N PRO A 298 8.50 1.06 2.96
CA PRO A 298 7.27 0.54 3.54
C PRO A 298 6.60 -0.51 2.63
N ASN A 299 6.04 -1.56 3.22
CA ASN A 299 5.29 -2.59 2.49
C ASN A 299 3.89 -2.09 2.11
N ILE A 300 3.79 -1.06 1.27
CA ILE A 300 2.55 -0.39 0.88
C ILE A 300 2.41 -0.52 -0.64
N PRO A 301 1.23 -0.90 -1.18
CA PRO A 301 1.00 -0.94 -2.62
C PRO A 301 1.32 0.41 -3.25
N THR A 302 2.45 0.46 -3.95
CA THR A 302 2.97 1.69 -4.57
C THR A 302 3.05 1.46 -6.07
N VAL A 303 2.27 2.21 -6.84
CA VAL A 303 2.10 2.02 -8.28
C VAL A 303 2.74 3.17 -9.07
N PRO A 304 3.22 2.95 -10.30
CA PRO A 304 3.65 4.04 -11.16
C PRO A 304 2.45 4.89 -11.58
N VAL A 305 2.64 6.20 -11.55
CA VAL A 305 1.64 7.19 -11.97
C VAL A 305 2.25 8.26 -12.85
N ARG A 306 1.40 8.95 -13.59
CA ARG A 306 1.74 10.23 -14.22
C ARG A 306 0.78 11.30 -13.74
N VAL A 307 1.31 12.36 -13.16
CA VAL A 307 0.55 13.49 -12.63
C VAL A 307 0.95 14.74 -13.38
N ALA A 308 0.00 15.37 -14.07
CA ALA A 308 0.28 16.59 -14.84
C ALA A 308 1.51 16.43 -15.76
N GLY A 309 1.59 15.29 -16.47
CA GLY A 309 2.68 14.98 -17.39
C GLY A 309 3.98 14.46 -16.76
N VAL A 310 4.12 14.50 -15.44
CA VAL A 310 5.32 14.06 -14.71
C VAL A 310 5.15 12.64 -14.18
N ASP A 311 6.10 11.75 -14.49
CA ASP A 311 6.14 10.39 -13.95
C ASP A 311 6.55 10.39 -12.48
N ALA A 312 5.86 9.58 -11.68
CA ALA A 312 6.08 9.42 -10.25
C ALA A 312 5.66 8.02 -9.77
N VAL A 313 5.80 7.78 -8.47
CA VAL A 313 5.22 6.62 -7.79
C VAL A 313 4.16 7.06 -6.79
N ALA A 314 3.10 6.28 -6.61
CA ALA A 314 2.02 6.63 -5.69
C ALA A 314 1.63 5.47 -4.78
N GLN A 315 1.64 5.71 -3.47
CA GLN A 315 1.08 4.80 -2.47
C GLN A 315 -0.44 4.78 -2.59
N ILE A 316 -1.05 3.61 -2.64
CA ILE A 316 -2.50 3.44 -2.56
C ILE A 316 -2.89 3.32 -1.09
N ASP A 317 -3.79 4.19 -0.63
CA ASP A 317 -4.24 4.25 0.76
C ASP A 317 -5.77 4.13 0.83
N SER A 318 -6.26 2.96 1.25
CA SER A 318 -7.69 2.70 1.43
C SER A 318 -8.30 3.37 2.67
N ALA A 319 -7.46 3.91 3.56
CA ALA A 319 -7.82 4.64 4.76
C ALA A 319 -7.69 6.17 4.62
N PHE A 320 -7.11 6.66 3.52
CA PHE A 320 -7.03 8.08 3.23
C PHE A 320 -8.42 8.60 2.84
N ALA A 321 -9.16 9.03 3.86
CA ALA A 321 -10.45 9.67 3.72
C ALA A 321 -10.32 11.04 3.07
N ASP A 322 -11.09 11.25 2.01
CA ASP A 322 -11.13 12.50 1.26
C ASP A 322 -12.57 12.95 1.00
N SER A 323 -13.50 12.61 1.91
CA SER A 323 -14.92 12.97 1.76
C SER A 323 -15.18 14.47 1.68
N LEU A 324 -14.26 15.30 2.17
CA LEU A 324 -14.34 16.77 2.06
C LEU A 324 -13.97 17.26 0.66
N VAL A 325 -12.96 16.64 0.04
CA VAL A 325 -12.46 16.97 -1.29
C VAL A 325 -12.21 15.65 -2.03
N PRO A 326 -13.21 15.09 -2.71
CA PRO A 326 -13.03 13.84 -3.45
C PRO A 326 -11.93 13.97 -4.50
N TYR A 327 -11.30 12.84 -4.80
CA TYR A 327 -10.14 12.73 -5.69
C TYR A 327 -8.94 13.55 -5.19
N SER A 328 -8.70 13.52 -3.87
CA SER A 328 -7.52 14.11 -3.25
C SER A 328 -6.27 13.25 -3.47
N LEU A 329 -5.22 13.85 -4.02
CA LEU A 329 -3.90 13.23 -4.15
C LEU A 329 -2.91 14.02 -3.31
N ASN A 330 -2.35 13.40 -2.26
CA ASN A 330 -1.21 14.00 -1.56
C ASN A 330 0.02 13.83 -2.45
N ILE A 331 0.80 14.88 -2.64
CA ILE A 331 2.08 14.84 -3.37
C ILE A 331 3.20 15.36 -2.47
N ASN A 332 4.43 14.90 -2.66
CA ASN A 332 5.58 15.45 -1.97
C ASN A 332 6.16 16.67 -2.70
N GLU A 333 7.11 17.34 -2.04
CA GLU A 333 7.80 18.52 -2.60
C GLU A 333 8.51 18.20 -3.92
N ALA A 334 9.17 17.04 -4.02
CA ALA A 334 9.87 16.62 -5.24
C ALA A 334 8.94 16.52 -6.47
N LEU A 335 7.72 15.99 -6.30
CA LEU A 335 6.74 15.92 -7.38
C LEU A 335 6.17 17.30 -7.73
N LEU A 336 5.86 18.13 -6.73
CA LEU A 336 5.41 19.50 -6.99
C LEU A 336 6.45 20.30 -7.80
N ASP A 337 7.71 20.25 -7.37
CA ASP A 337 8.81 20.95 -8.03
C ASP A 337 9.01 20.44 -9.47
N ALA A 338 8.91 19.12 -9.68
CA ALA A 338 9.01 18.53 -11.01
C ALA A 338 7.87 19.01 -11.94
N ILE A 339 6.63 19.07 -11.45
CA ILE A 339 5.48 19.58 -12.22
C ILE A 339 5.68 21.06 -12.55
N LEU A 340 6.03 21.90 -11.57
CA LEU A 340 6.23 23.33 -11.78
C LEU A 340 7.41 23.63 -12.72
N ALA A 341 8.42 22.77 -12.75
CA ALA A 341 9.55 22.90 -13.66
C ALA A 341 9.21 22.49 -15.10
N ALA A 342 8.45 21.42 -15.29
CA ALA A 342 8.15 20.87 -16.62
C ALA A 342 6.90 21.48 -17.25
N HIS A 343 5.84 21.66 -16.47
CA HIS A 343 4.48 21.96 -16.91
C HIS A 343 3.75 22.89 -15.90
N PRO A 344 4.26 24.10 -15.62
CA PRO A 344 3.65 25.01 -14.65
C PRO A 344 2.21 25.40 -14.99
N GLU A 345 1.80 25.28 -16.25
CA GLU A 345 0.44 25.54 -16.73
C GLU A 345 -0.56 24.41 -16.43
N MET A 346 -0.09 23.23 -16.00
CA MET A 346 -0.96 22.07 -15.76
C MET A 346 -1.58 22.05 -14.37
N ILE A 347 -1.12 22.91 -13.46
CA ILE A 347 -1.67 23.04 -12.11
C ILE A 347 -1.81 24.52 -11.72
N THR A 348 -2.84 24.83 -10.95
CA THR A 348 -3.06 26.17 -10.39
C THR A 348 -3.17 26.08 -8.88
N ARG A 349 -2.42 26.95 -8.18
CA ARG A 349 -2.51 27.10 -6.73
C ARG A 349 -3.90 27.62 -6.32
N ASP A 350 -4.52 26.98 -5.34
CA ASP A 350 -5.83 27.39 -4.79
C ASP A 350 -5.76 27.42 -3.25
N ASP A 351 -5.48 28.61 -2.70
CA ASP A 351 -5.37 28.83 -1.25
C ASP A 351 -6.65 28.50 -0.47
N SER A 352 -7.81 28.40 -1.15
CA SER A 352 -9.07 28.01 -0.50
C SER A 352 -9.13 26.53 -0.14
N LEU A 353 -8.23 25.72 -0.71
CA LEU A 353 -8.08 24.30 -0.43
C LEU A 353 -7.06 24.02 0.68
N ASP A 354 -6.33 25.02 1.16
CA ASP A 354 -5.31 24.81 2.18
C ASP A 354 -5.88 24.21 3.46
N LEU A 355 -5.14 23.26 3.99
CA LEU A 355 -5.53 22.54 5.19
C LEU A 355 -4.31 22.18 6.05
N PHE A 356 -4.60 21.71 7.24
CA PHE A 356 -3.60 21.18 8.16
C PHE A 356 -3.86 19.70 8.40
N LEU A 357 -2.80 18.92 8.24
CA LEU A 357 -2.77 17.52 8.63
C LEU A 357 -2.21 17.39 10.03
N THR A 358 -2.70 16.40 10.78
CA THR A 358 -2.01 16.00 12.02
C THR A 358 -1.08 14.85 11.70
N THR A 359 0.20 15.00 12.02
CA THR A 359 1.22 13.97 11.81
C THR A 359 1.23 13.00 12.99
N CYS A 360 1.91 11.85 12.82
CA CYS A 360 2.08 10.87 13.91
C CYS A 360 2.85 11.43 15.12
N ALA A 361 3.66 12.47 14.90
CA ALA A 361 4.40 13.17 15.95
C ALA A 361 3.52 14.19 16.71
N GLY A 362 2.22 14.27 16.39
CA GLY A 362 1.31 15.26 16.97
C GLY A 362 1.56 16.69 16.48
N VAL A 363 2.38 16.84 15.42
CA VAL A 363 2.69 18.14 14.82
C VAL A 363 1.70 18.43 13.69
N SER A 364 1.29 19.69 13.59
CA SER A 364 0.47 20.18 12.48
C SER A 364 1.35 20.37 11.23
N GLU A 365 1.01 19.69 10.13
CA GLU A 365 1.65 19.83 8.83
C GLU A 365 0.75 20.69 7.93
N PRO A 366 1.19 21.89 7.49
CA PRO A 366 0.45 22.65 6.49
C PRO A 366 0.54 21.96 5.14
N VAL A 367 -0.56 21.97 4.40
CA VAL A 367 -0.65 21.37 3.07
C VAL A 367 -1.26 22.36 2.10
N GLU A 368 -0.56 22.58 0.99
CA GLU A 368 -0.92 23.55 -0.04
C GLU A 368 -1.81 22.88 -1.10
N GLY A 369 -2.99 23.45 -1.35
CA GLY A 369 -3.92 22.92 -2.34
C GLY A 369 -3.67 23.43 -3.77
N TYR A 370 -3.72 22.53 -4.74
CA TYR A 370 -3.64 22.85 -6.17
C TYR A 370 -4.73 22.12 -6.94
N ARG A 371 -5.24 22.76 -8.00
CA ARG A 371 -6.13 22.12 -8.97
C ARG A 371 -5.35 21.71 -10.19
N VAL A 372 -5.65 20.53 -10.70
CA VAL A 372 -5.21 20.10 -12.02
C VAL A 372 -6.04 20.86 -13.08
N GLU A 373 -5.37 21.49 -14.04
CA GLU A 373 -6.01 22.27 -15.10
C GLU A 373 -6.61 21.38 -16.20
N PRO A 374 -7.59 21.86 -16.98
CA PRO A 374 -8.16 21.09 -18.09
C PRO A 374 -7.09 20.55 -19.04
N GLY A 375 -7.09 19.23 -19.24
CA GLY A 375 -6.10 18.52 -20.08
C GLY A 375 -4.91 17.96 -19.32
N ALA A 376 -4.71 18.35 -18.06
CA ALA A 376 -3.83 17.65 -17.13
C ALA A 376 -4.63 16.60 -16.35
N THR A 377 -3.95 15.52 -15.96
CA THR A 377 -4.62 14.35 -15.39
C THR A 377 -3.73 13.63 -14.37
N LEU A 378 -4.34 12.81 -13.54
CA LEU A 378 -3.69 11.67 -12.89
C LEU A 378 -3.91 10.43 -13.75
N GLN A 379 -2.84 9.73 -14.10
CA GLN A 379 -2.87 8.47 -14.82
C GLN A 379 -2.24 7.38 -13.97
N LEU A 380 -2.92 6.24 -13.83
CA LEU A 380 -2.34 5.01 -13.29
C LEU A 380 -1.74 4.22 -14.46
N ILE A 381 -0.51 3.74 -14.31
CA ILE A 381 0.24 3.12 -15.40
C ILE A 381 0.34 1.60 -15.17
N ASP A 382 0.01 0.81 -16.20
CA ASP A 382 0.07 -0.65 -16.13
C ASP A 382 1.49 -1.21 -16.34
N GLU A 383 1.64 -2.53 -16.21
CA GLU A 383 2.94 -3.22 -16.27
C GLU A 383 3.69 -3.03 -17.59
N VAL A 384 3.00 -2.68 -18.67
CA VAL A 384 3.59 -2.46 -20.00
C VAL A 384 3.77 -0.97 -20.34
N GLY A 385 3.47 -0.08 -19.38
CA GLY A 385 3.65 1.36 -19.52
C GLY A 385 2.48 2.10 -20.17
N HIS A 386 1.32 1.45 -20.35
CA HIS A 386 0.12 2.11 -20.86
C HIS A 386 -0.69 2.74 -19.72
N VAL A 387 -1.56 3.69 -20.07
CA VAL A 387 -2.53 4.25 -19.14
C VAL A 387 -3.60 3.20 -18.85
N ALA A 388 -3.68 2.76 -17.60
CA ALA A 388 -4.71 1.86 -17.09
C ALA A 388 -6.01 2.63 -16.80
N VAL A 389 -5.88 3.73 -16.06
CA VAL A 389 -6.99 4.56 -15.59
C VAL A 389 -6.54 6.03 -15.62
N GLN A 390 -7.48 6.93 -15.91
CA GLN A 390 -7.25 8.37 -15.93
C GLN A 390 -8.32 9.12 -15.12
N PHE A 391 -7.87 10.16 -14.41
CA PHE A 391 -8.70 11.07 -13.63
C PHE A 391 -8.41 12.52 -14.02
N ASP A 392 -9.45 13.24 -14.44
CA ASP A 392 -9.34 14.62 -14.95
C ASP A 392 -9.64 15.68 -13.87
N ASP A 393 -10.21 15.27 -12.73
CA ASP A 393 -10.72 16.14 -11.67
C ASP A 393 -9.92 16.00 -10.35
N THR A 394 -8.66 15.58 -10.46
CA THR A 394 -7.78 15.41 -9.30
C THR A 394 -7.45 16.74 -8.62
N VAL A 395 -7.48 16.74 -7.30
CA VAL A 395 -7.01 17.85 -6.47
C VAL A 395 -5.71 17.44 -5.80
N LEU A 396 -4.66 18.25 -5.96
CA LEU A 396 -3.35 17.97 -5.40
C LEU A 396 -3.19 18.68 -4.06
N PHE A 397 -2.58 17.97 -3.12
CA PHE A 397 -2.29 18.45 -1.78
C PHE A 397 -0.79 18.27 -1.52
N ALA A 398 -0.03 19.36 -1.67
CA ALA A 398 1.42 19.32 -1.55
C ALA A 398 1.85 19.30 -0.08
N LYS A 399 2.48 18.20 0.32
CA LYS A 399 2.99 17.96 1.67
C LYS A 399 4.42 18.48 1.79
N ARG A 400 4.62 19.40 2.73
CA ARG A 400 5.95 19.87 3.17
C ARG A 400 6.18 19.41 4.60
N THR A 401 6.64 18.17 4.75
CA THR A 401 6.71 17.50 6.04
C THR A 401 7.68 18.22 6.99
N PRO A 402 7.18 18.76 8.13
CA PRO A 402 8.03 19.43 9.10
C PRO A 402 9.11 18.48 9.64
N GLU A 403 10.28 19.01 10.00
CA GLU A 403 11.40 18.20 10.51
C GLU A 403 11.00 17.27 11.66
N ALA A 404 10.22 17.79 12.62
CA ALA A 404 9.73 17.03 13.77
C ALA A 404 8.78 15.87 13.38
N ALA A 405 8.20 15.89 12.19
CA ALA A 405 7.30 14.87 11.66
C ALA A 405 7.99 13.89 10.70
N LYS A 406 9.24 14.12 10.29
CA LYS A 406 9.97 13.19 9.40
C LYS A 406 10.14 11.79 10.01
N VAL A 407 10.12 11.70 11.34
CA VAL A 407 10.12 10.41 12.06
C VAL A 407 8.90 9.54 11.72
N CYS A 408 7.83 10.13 11.19
CA CYS A 408 6.64 9.42 10.74
C CYS A 408 6.82 8.73 9.38
N GLY A 409 7.85 9.11 8.61
CA GLY A 409 8.04 8.64 7.25
C GLY A 409 6.92 9.05 6.30
N GLY A 410 6.62 8.18 5.32
CA GLY A 410 5.64 8.41 4.26
C GLY A 410 6.20 9.22 3.09
N ILE A 411 5.38 9.44 2.06
CA ILE A 411 5.83 10.06 0.80
C ILE A 411 6.41 11.47 0.96
N GLY A 412 5.98 12.21 1.99
CA GLY A 412 6.49 13.56 2.27
C GLY A 412 7.95 13.58 2.70
N THR A 413 8.54 12.44 3.05
CA THR A 413 9.97 12.32 3.38
C THR A 413 10.81 11.74 2.26
N TRP A 414 10.21 11.40 1.11
CA TRP A 414 10.93 10.83 -0.03
C TRP A 414 11.53 11.95 -0.87
N ASP A 415 12.74 11.72 -1.39
CA ASP A 415 13.48 12.68 -2.23
C ASP A 415 13.18 12.50 -3.73
N VAL A 416 12.39 11.49 -4.08
CA VAL A 416 11.91 11.22 -5.45
C VAL A 416 10.45 11.68 -5.61
N PRO A 417 9.98 12.01 -6.83
CA PRO A 417 8.58 12.35 -7.07
C PRO A 417 7.63 11.24 -6.58
N ALA A 418 6.82 11.56 -5.58
CA ALA A 418 5.97 10.60 -4.90
C ALA A 418 4.59 11.18 -4.54
N ALA A 419 3.60 10.31 -4.49
CA ALA A 419 2.22 10.67 -4.17
C ALA A 419 1.52 9.61 -3.30
N GLN A 420 0.33 9.94 -2.79
CA GLN A 420 -0.53 9.02 -2.06
C GLN A 420 -1.98 9.24 -2.49
N ILE A 421 -2.60 8.17 -2.99
CA ILE A 421 -3.94 8.13 -3.61
C ILE A 421 -4.98 7.87 -2.52
N ALA A 422 -5.99 8.75 -2.44
CA ALA A 422 -7.10 8.63 -1.51
C ALA A 422 -8.13 7.56 -1.89
N VAL A 423 -8.99 7.21 -0.93
CA VAL A 423 -9.99 6.14 -1.05
C VAL A 423 -11.03 6.40 -2.15
N SER A 424 -11.34 7.65 -2.48
CA SER A 424 -12.33 7.97 -3.51
C SER A 424 -11.96 7.42 -4.90
N PHE A 425 -10.67 7.40 -5.25
CA PHE A 425 -10.19 6.84 -6.51
C PHE A 425 -10.49 5.34 -6.60
N LEU A 426 -10.31 4.62 -5.48
CA LEU A 426 -10.57 3.19 -5.38
C LEU A 426 -12.07 2.89 -5.39
N ALA A 427 -12.83 3.64 -4.60
CA ALA A 427 -14.28 3.49 -4.50
C ALA A 427 -14.98 3.73 -5.84
N ASP A 428 -14.49 4.65 -6.67
CA ASP A 428 -15.02 4.93 -8.01
C ASP A 428 -14.67 3.84 -9.04
N ARG A 429 -13.72 2.94 -8.72
CA ARG A 429 -13.48 1.72 -9.51
C ARG A 429 -14.40 0.58 -9.10
N ASP A 430 -15.08 0.72 -7.98
CA ASP A 430 -15.87 -0.28 -7.28
C ASP A 430 -15.10 -1.52 -6.80
N PHE A 431 -14.20 -2.05 -7.63
CA PHE A 431 -13.57 -3.35 -7.47
C PHE A 431 -12.05 -3.24 -7.64
N VAL A 432 -11.32 -3.45 -6.54
CA VAL A 432 -9.85 -3.35 -6.50
C VAL A 432 -9.26 -4.58 -5.82
N VAL A 433 -8.24 -5.19 -6.43
CA VAL A 433 -7.51 -6.34 -5.88
C VAL A 433 -6.10 -5.91 -5.50
N PHE A 434 -5.67 -6.27 -4.30
CA PHE A 434 -4.30 -6.17 -3.82
C PHE A 434 -3.70 -7.58 -3.78
N ASP A 435 -2.75 -7.85 -4.67
CA ASP A 435 -2.09 -9.15 -4.82
C ASP A 435 -0.62 -9.03 -4.36
N PRO A 436 -0.31 -9.41 -3.11
CA PRO A 436 1.04 -9.32 -2.57
C PRO A 436 1.96 -10.44 -3.08
N PHE A 437 1.41 -11.53 -3.65
CA PHE A 437 2.21 -12.64 -4.15
C PHE A 437 2.82 -12.32 -5.52
N ALA A 438 2.05 -11.63 -6.37
CA ALA A 438 2.54 -11.16 -7.67
C ALA A 438 3.06 -9.72 -7.65
N SER A 439 3.04 -9.03 -6.50
CA SER A 439 3.32 -7.59 -6.39
C SER A 439 2.52 -6.76 -7.41
N ARG A 440 1.19 -6.90 -7.33
CA ARG A 440 0.25 -6.22 -8.24
C ARG A 440 -0.92 -5.60 -7.50
N VAL A 441 -1.47 -4.56 -8.11
CA VAL A 441 -2.82 -4.08 -7.81
C VAL A 441 -3.65 -4.16 -9.08
N TRP A 442 -4.81 -4.80 -9.03
CA TRP A 442 -5.73 -4.85 -10.16
C TRP A 442 -6.84 -3.83 -9.99
N VAL A 443 -7.07 -3.03 -11.03
CA VAL A 443 -8.13 -2.01 -11.07
C VAL A 443 -8.98 -2.19 -12.31
N ALA A 444 -10.30 -2.00 -12.20
CA ALA A 444 -11.17 -1.91 -13.37
C ALA A 444 -10.83 -0.66 -14.20
N ARG A 445 -10.74 -0.81 -15.54
CA ARG A 445 -10.47 0.33 -16.43
C ARG A 445 -11.70 1.24 -16.54
N SER A 446 -12.88 0.67 -16.69
CA SER A 446 -14.15 1.41 -16.71
C SER A 446 -14.57 1.90 -15.32
N ARG A 447 -15.26 3.05 -15.27
CA ARG A 447 -16.02 3.47 -14.06
C ARG A 447 -17.31 2.63 -13.98
N THR A 448 -17.78 2.33 -12.78
CA THR A 448 -19.11 1.72 -12.57
C THR A 448 -20.23 2.75 -12.49
#